data_AF-A0A914NRM3-F1
#
_entry.id   AF-A0A914NRM3-F1
#
_cell.length_a   1.000
_cell.length_b   1.000
_cell.length_c   1.000
_cell.angle_alpha   90.00
_cell.angle_beta   90.00
_cell.angle_gamma   90.00
#
_symmetry.space_group_name_H-M   'P 1'
#
loop_
_entity.id
_entity.type
_entity.pdbx_description
1 polymer ?
#
loop_
_entity_poly.entity_id
_entity_poly.type
_entity_poly.pdbx_seq_one_letter_code
_entity_poly.pdbx_strand_id
1 'polypeptide(L)'
;MKFSYIDIATCCPAYAIIDPQSGVFEITLNDQLKAKWQEAIDKSVPLFLDGEGVETLYKIFIKMTVDGNSVWYALKLENFPKNIEKMIIVRCWLEHLFKCAFEHCGFGDAVFNPEMINILFDNHNTIPTQFNIQQKYFFPSNNLCKYVLDFVLNHLASRYLHIDFTRVDIIEQYTDILFNILINEGNKFPKVFFEFLSGFPRLYDLIVE
;
A
#
# COMPACT_ATOMS: atom_id res chain seq x y z
N MET A 1 13.52 16.27 -18.55
CA MET A 1 14.23 15.12 -17.96
C MET A 1 13.37 13.90 -18.25
N LYS A 2 13.82 12.97 -19.12
CA LYS A 2 13.05 11.75 -19.44
C LYS A 2 13.34 10.71 -18.37
N PHE A 3 12.37 10.44 -17.50
CA PHE A 3 12.44 9.27 -16.62
C PHE A 3 11.99 8.07 -17.44
N SER A 4 12.89 7.10 -17.65
CA SER A 4 12.53 5.81 -18.24
C SER A 4 11.77 5.01 -17.18
N TYR A 5 10.50 4.73 -17.46
CA TYR A 5 9.64 3.81 -16.72
C TYR A 5 10.34 2.46 -16.54
N ILE A 6 10.52 2.04 -15.28
CA ILE A 6 10.92 0.68 -14.92
C ILE A 6 9.66 0.04 -14.35
N ASP A 7 8.96 -0.74 -15.18
CA ASP A 7 7.92 -1.63 -14.70
C ASP A 7 8.59 -2.63 -13.75
N ILE A 8 8.21 -2.59 -12.47
CA ILE A 8 8.78 -3.48 -11.46
C ILE A 8 8.48 -4.94 -11.84
N ALA A 9 7.39 -5.20 -12.57
CA ALA A 9 7.05 -6.54 -13.03
C ALA A 9 7.91 -7.04 -14.21
N THR A 10 8.40 -6.16 -15.10
CA THR A 10 9.23 -6.57 -16.26
C THR A 10 10.73 -6.33 -16.07
N CYS A 11 11.15 -5.66 -14.99
CA CYS A 11 12.56 -5.36 -14.72
C CYS A 11 13.07 -5.87 -13.37
N CYS A 12 12.28 -6.60 -12.58
CA CYS A 12 12.81 -7.18 -11.35
C CYS A 12 13.85 -8.27 -11.68
N PRO A 13 15.10 -8.13 -11.22
CA PRO A 13 16.05 -9.24 -11.22
C PRO A 13 15.45 -10.42 -10.42
N ALA A 14 16.00 -11.62 -10.59
CA ALA A 14 15.60 -12.80 -9.83
C ALA A 14 15.38 -12.43 -8.35
N TYR A 15 14.14 -12.59 -7.88
CA TYR A 15 13.78 -12.33 -6.49
C TYR A 15 13.69 -13.64 -5.72
N ALA A 16 14.04 -13.60 -4.44
CA ALA A 16 13.79 -14.71 -3.53
C ALA A 16 12.37 -14.59 -2.95
N ILE A 17 11.74 -15.72 -2.64
CA ILE A 17 10.40 -15.73 -2.04
C ILE A 17 10.55 -15.84 -0.52
N ILE A 18 9.87 -14.96 0.20
CA ILE A 18 9.65 -15.11 1.64
C ILE A 18 8.24 -15.68 1.79
N ASP A 19 8.15 -16.91 2.28
CA ASP A 19 6.90 -17.56 2.70
C ASP A 19 6.87 -17.61 4.23
N PRO A 20 6.20 -16.64 4.88
CA PRO A 20 6.18 -16.55 6.33
C PRO A 20 5.60 -17.81 6.97
N GLN A 21 6.35 -18.40 7.88
CA GLN A 21 5.93 -19.62 8.57
C GLN A 21 5.12 -19.32 9.83
N SER A 22 4.16 -20.19 10.10
CA SER A 22 3.43 -20.33 11.36
C SER A 22 4.37 -20.52 12.56
N GLY A 23 3.98 -20.00 13.74
CA GLY A 23 4.70 -20.20 14.99
C GLY A 23 5.98 -19.39 15.20
N VAL A 24 6.38 -18.54 14.24
CA VAL A 24 7.55 -17.64 14.38
C VAL A 24 7.23 -16.39 15.21
N PHE A 25 5.95 -16.02 15.26
CA PHE A 25 5.49 -14.78 15.90
C PHE A 25 4.60 -15.08 17.10
N GLU A 26 4.94 -14.51 18.25
CA GLU A 26 4.13 -14.59 19.47
C GLU A 26 3.38 -13.27 19.67
N ILE A 27 2.12 -13.21 19.19
CA ILE A 27 1.20 -12.12 19.51
C ILE A 27 0.17 -12.64 20.51
N THR A 28 0.12 -12.03 21.69
CA THR A 28 -0.96 -12.26 22.66
C THR A 28 -2.19 -11.44 22.25
N LEU A 29 -3.25 -12.12 21.82
CA LEU A 29 -4.53 -11.50 21.48
C LEU A 29 -5.45 -11.53 22.71
N ASN A 30 -6.10 -10.41 23.01
CA ASN A 30 -7.22 -10.42 23.94
C ASN A 30 -8.48 -10.98 23.26
N ASP A 31 -9.47 -11.40 24.05
CA ASP A 31 -10.68 -12.05 23.53
C ASP A 31 -11.48 -11.15 22.57
N GLN A 32 -11.50 -9.84 22.83
CA GLN A 32 -12.19 -8.88 21.98
C GLN A 32 -11.55 -8.78 20.59
N LEU A 33 -10.23 -8.69 20.51
CA LEU A 33 -9.50 -8.60 19.25
C LEU A 33 -9.56 -9.92 18.49
N LYS A 34 -9.46 -11.05 19.21
CA LYS A 34 -9.61 -12.38 18.62
C LYS A 34 -11.00 -12.55 17.99
N ALA A 35 -12.07 -12.07 18.65
CA ALA A 35 -13.41 -12.10 18.10
C ALA A 35 -13.56 -11.24 16.83
N LYS A 36 -13.02 -10.01 16.83
CA LYS A 36 -13.00 -9.13 15.64
C LYS A 36 -12.26 -9.77 14.47
N TRP A 37 -11.13 -10.41 14.73
CA TRP A 37 -10.36 -11.09 13.70
C TRP A 37 -11.09 -12.31 13.14
N GLN A 38 -11.76 -13.08 14.01
CA GLN A 38 -12.58 -14.19 13.57
C GLN A 38 -13.74 -13.71 12.69
N GLU A 39 -14.41 -12.63 13.07
CA GLU A 39 -15.48 -12.03 12.26
C GLU A 39 -14.98 -11.59 10.88
N ALA A 40 -13.79 -10.99 10.80
CA ALA A 40 -13.17 -10.61 9.54
C ALA A 40 -12.84 -11.80 8.64
N ILE A 41 -12.35 -12.90 9.23
CA ILE A 41 -12.10 -14.18 8.54
C ILE A 41 -13.42 -14.75 8.01
N ASP A 42 -14.46 -14.79 8.85
CA ASP A 42 -15.78 -15.34 8.49
C ASP A 42 -16.43 -14.54 7.35
N LYS A 43 -16.22 -13.22 7.32
CA LYS A 43 -16.64 -12.32 6.23
C LYS A 43 -15.70 -12.34 5.01
N SER A 44 -14.57 -13.02 5.09
CA SER A 44 -13.53 -13.04 4.07
C SER A 44 -13.08 -11.62 3.66
N VAL A 45 -12.81 -10.76 4.64
CA VAL A 45 -12.26 -9.42 4.37
C VAL A 45 -10.88 -9.58 3.70
N PRO A 46 -10.65 -8.96 2.52
CA PRO A 46 -9.36 -9.10 1.82
C PRO A 46 -8.28 -8.21 2.43
N LEU A 47 -7.03 -8.63 2.32
CA LEU A 47 -5.84 -7.85 2.65
C LEU A 47 -5.51 -6.80 1.59
N PHE A 48 -5.72 -7.15 0.33
CA PHE A 48 -5.48 -6.31 -0.84
C PHE A 48 -6.79 -6.11 -1.62
N LEU A 49 -7.03 -4.87 -2.02
CA LEU A 49 -8.06 -4.52 -2.98
C LEU A 49 -7.45 -4.70 -4.37
N ASP A 50 -7.76 -5.82 -5.02
CA ASP A 50 -7.27 -6.10 -6.37
C ASP A 50 -8.03 -5.25 -7.39
N GLY A 51 -7.27 -4.62 -8.31
CA GLY A 51 -7.83 -3.98 -9.49
C GLY A 51 -8.19 -5.01 -10.56
N GLU A 52 -8.65 -4.54 -11.72
CA GLU A 52 -8.95 -5.39 -12.90
C GLU A 52 -7.71 -6.04 -13.55
N GLY A 53 -6.59 -6.14 -12.82
CA GLY A 53 -5.31 -6.65 -13.29
C GLY A 53 -5.15 -8.17 -13.11
N VAL A 54 -4.05 -8.68 -13.68
CA VAL A 54 -3.65 -10.08 -13.56
C VAL A 54 -3.45 -10.43 -12.08
N GLU A 55 -4.01 -11.56 -11.64
CA GLU A 55 -3.73 -12.13 -10.32
C GLU A 55 -2.24 -12.44 -10.20
N THR A 56 -1.46 -11.51 -9.66
CA THR A 56 -0.07 -11.76 -9.31
C THR A 56 -0.02 -12.52 -7.99
N LEU A 57 0.76 -13.60 -7.96
CA LEU A 57 0.99 -14.39 -6.74
C LEU A 57 1.67 -13.58 -5.62
N TYR A 58 2.39 -12.51 -5.99
CA TYR A 58 3.09 -11.64 -5.07
C TYR A 58 2.67 -10.18 -5.30
N LYS A 59 2.37 -9.52 -4.20
CA LYS A 59 1.86 -8.15 -4.15
C LYS A 59 2.83 -7.19 -3.46
N ILE A 60 3.78 -7.70 -2.69
CA ILE A 60 4.73 -6.91 -1.91
C ILE A 60 6.14 -7.37 -2.27
N PHE A 61 6.98 -6.40 -2.64
CA PHE A 61 8.39 -6.58 -2.92
C PHE A 61 9.20 -5.70 -1.97
N ILE A 62 10.20 -6.27 -1.32
CA ILE A 62 11.11 -5.56 -0.43
C ILE A 62 12.54 -5.77 -0.90
N LYS A 63 13.36 -4.72 -0.82
CA LYS A 63 14.79 -4.80 -1.07
C LYS A 63 15.52 -4.75 0.26
N MET A 64 16.35 -5.75 0.51
CA MET A 64 17.15 -5.87 1.73
C MET A 64 18.62 -6.07 1.36
N THR A 65 19.52 -5.55 2.20
CA THR A 65 20.95 -5.84 2.10
C THR A 65 21.30 -6.98 3.06
N VAL A 66 21.82 -8.08 2.51
CA VAL A 66 22.30 -9.23 3.27
C VAL A 66 23.75 -9.47 2.88
N ASP A 67 24.66 -9.46 3.86
CA ASP A 67 26.11 -9.63 3.65
C ASP A 67 26.71 -8.68 2.60
N GLY A 68 26.24 -7.42 2.58
CA GLY A 68 26.67 -6.39 1.63
C GLY A 68 26.04 -6.48 0.24
N ASN A 69 25.24 -7.52 -0.03
CA ASN A 69 24.55 -7.69 -1.31
C ASN A 69 23.08 -7.28 -1.18
N SER A 70 22.62 -6.46 -2.13
CA SER A 70 21.21 -6.07 -2.22
C SER A 70 20.40 -7.12 -2.97
N VAL A 71 19.39 -7.68 -2.31
CA VAL A 71 18.50 -8.71 -2.87
C VAL A 71 17.05 -8.24 -2.79
N TRP A 72 16.29 -8.49 -3.86
CA TRP A 72 14.85 -8.31 -3.87
C TRP A 72 14.15 -9.57 -3.38
N TYR A 73 13.17 -9.37 -2.52
CA TYR A 73 12.32 -10.42 -1.99
C TYR A 73 10.86 -10.15 -2.35
N ALA A 74 10.17 -11.20 -2.78
CA ALA A 74 8.72 -11.19 -2.91
C ALA A 74 8.11 -11.79 -1.64
N LEU A 75 7.30 -11.01 -0.94
CA LEU A 75 6.61 -11.45 0.26
C LEU A 75 5.27 -12.10 -0.14
N LYS A 76 5.10 -13.36 0.26
CA LYS A 76 3.89 -14.13 0.03
C LYS A 76 2.93 -13.95 1.21
N LEU A 77 1.94 -13.07 1.06
CA LEU A 77 0.83 -12.95 2.00
C LEU A 77 -0.46 -13.44 1.34
N GLU A 78 -1.28 -14.17 2.09
CA GLU A 78 -2.61 -14.59 1.63
C GLU A 78 -3.54 -13.38 1.57
N ASN A 79 -4.21 -13.18 0.44
CA ASN A 79 -5.18 -12.09 0.32
C ASN A 79 -6.39 -12.30 1.26
N PHE A 80 -6.78 -13.55 1.49
CA PHE A 80 -7.86 -13.91 2.41
C PHE A 80 -7.30 -14.82 3.53
N PRO A 81 -6.84 -14.25 4.65
CA PRO A 81 -6.38 -15.04 5.79
C PRO A 81 -7.48 -15.98 6.28
N LYS A 82 -7.17 -17.28 6.35
CA LYS A 82 -8.18 -18.32 6.64
C LYS A 82 -8.36 -18.65 8.11
N ASN A 83 -7.47 -18.15 8.97
CA ASN A 83 -7.48 -18.41 10.41
C ASN A 83 -6.67 -17.34 11.16
N ILE A 84 -6.77 -17.37 12.50
CA ILE A 84 -6.08 -16.42 13.38
C ILE A 84 -4.57 -16.43 13.20
N GLU A 85 -3.96 -17.59 12.95
CA GLU A 85 -2.52 -17.70 12.73
C GLU A 85 -2.07 -16.95 11.47
N LYS A 86 -2.84 -17.05 10.38
CA LYS A 86 -2.59 -16.27 9.15
C LYS A 86 -2.78 -14.77 9.39
N MET A 87 -3.77 -14.38 10.21
CA MET A 87 -3.93 -12.98 10.62
C MET A 87 -2.72 -12.47 11.44
N ILE A 88 -2.17 -13.29 12.34
CA ILE A 88 -0.94 -12.95 13.10
C ILE A 88 0.22 -12.72 12.13
N ILE A 89 0.44 -13.62 11.18
CA ILE A 89 1.48 -13.47 10.15
C ILE A 89 1.32 -12.15 9.41
N VAL A 90 0.12 -11.85 8.90
CA VAL A 90 -0.16 -10.60 8.17
C VAL A 90 0.12 -9.39 9.05
N ARG A 91 -0.40 -9.36 10.28
CA ARG A 91 -0.15 -8.28 11.23
C ARG A 91 1.34 -8.06 11.47
N CYS A 92 2.09 -9.14 11.75
CA CYS A 92 3.52 -9.04 12.00
C CYS A 92 4.26 -8.44 10.80
N TRP A 93 3.96 -8.89 9.58
CA TRP A 93 4.60 -8.34 8.39
C TRP A 93 4.20 -6.89 8.12
N LEU A 94 2.93 -6.52 8.32
CA LEU A 94 2.51 -5.12 8.25
C LEU A 94 3.23 -4.26 9.29
N GLU A 95 3.38 -4.76 10.52
CA GLU A 95 4.12 -4.06 11.57
C GLU A 95 5.60 -3.86 11.18
N HIS A 96 6.24 -4.86 10.57
CA HIS A 96 7.58 -4.70 10.00
C HIS A 96 7.57 -3.67 8.88
N LEU A 97 6.61 -3.72 7.94
CA LEU A 97 6.53 -2.76 6.83
C LEU A 97 6.29 -1.31 7.32
N PHE A 98 5.57 -1.13 8.42
CA PHE A 98 5.36 0.18 9.05
C PHE A 98 6.60 0.69 9.79
N LYS A 99 7.30 -0.20 10.51
CA LYS A 99 8.47 0.13 11.33
C LYS A 99 9.77 0.18 10.55
N CYS A 100 9.88 -0.53 9.43
CA CYS A 100 11.16 -0.77 8.75
C CYS A 100 11.50 0.29 7.71
N ALA A 101 12.77 0.69 7.80
CA ALA A 101 13.57 1.32 6.77
C ALA A 101 14.10 0.26 5.77
N PHE A 102 13.21 -0.44 5.06
CA PHE A 102 13.67 -1.16 3.88
C PHE A 102 14.32 -0.16 2.93
N GLU A 103 15.41 -0.54 2.27
CA GLU A 103 16.05 0.34 1.29
C GLU A 103 15.03 0.73 0.22
N HIS A 104 14.25 -0.25 -0.23
CA HIS A 104 13.10 -0.05 -1.10
C HIS A 104 11.97 -1.01 -0.71
N CYS A 105 10.74 -0.52 -0.80
CA CYS A 105 9.54 -1.34 -0.69
C CYS A 105 8.58 -0.93 -1.82
N GLY A 106 8.09 -1.91 -2.57
CA GLY A 106 7.19 -1.72 -3.69
C GLY A 106 5.99 -2.65 -3.57
N PHE A 107 4.79 -2.10 -3.78
CA PHE A 107 3.54 -2.86 -3.65
C PHE A 107 2.91 -3.28 -4.99
N GLY A 108 3.67 -3.27 -6.09
CA GLY A 108 3.10 -3.45 -7.44
C GLY A 108 1.83 -2.61 -7.63
N ASP A 109 0.79 -3.25 -8.18
CA ASP A 109 -0.58 -2.73 -8.30
C ASP A 109 -1.46 -2.97 -7.05
N ALA A 110 -0.90 -3.55 -6.00
CA ALA A 110 -1.65 -3.88 -4.79
C ALA A 110 -1.95 -2.64 -3.96
N VAL A 111 -3.20 -2.55 -3.52
CA VAL A 111 -3.67 -1.53 -2.57
C VAL A 111 -4.07 -2.28 -1.32
N PHE A 112 -3.45 -1.99 -0.17
CA PHE A 112 -3.89 -2.60 1.07
C PHE A 112 -5.30 -2.13 1.41
N ASN A 113 -6.15 -3.05 1.84
CA ASN A 113 -7.47 -2.75 2.32
C ASN A 113 -7.39 -2.00 3.67
N PRO A 114 -7.81 -0.72 3.74
CA PRO A 114 -7.77 0.04 4.99
C PRO A 114 -8.61 -0.60 6.10
N GLU A 115 -9.71 -1.26 5.75
CA GLU A 115 -10.54 -2.00 6.72
C GLU A 115 -9.74 -3.12 7.39
N MET A 116 -8.97 -3.89 6.61
CA MET A 116 -8.11 -4.95 7.13
C MET A 116 -7.01 -4.37 8.03
N ILE A 117 -6.37 -3.26 7.64
CA ILE A 117 -5.39 -2.59 8.49
C ILE A 117 -6.04 -2.18 9.83
N ASN A 118 -7.21 -1.56 9.79
CA ASN A 118 -7.92 -1.17 11.00
C ASN A 118 -8.24 -2.38 11.88
N ILE A 119 -8.75 -3.49 11.32
CA ILE A 119 -9.03 -4.73 12.08
C ILE A 119 -7.76 -5.26 12.78
N LEU A 120 -6.62 -5.25 12.09
CA LEU A 120 -5.36 -5.78 12.63
C LEU A 120 -4.75 -4.89 13.73
N PHE A 121 -5.01 -3.58 13.68
CA PHE A 121 -4.35 -2.58 14.52
C PHE A 121 -5.29 -1.75 15.43
N ASP A 122 -6.59 -2.07 15.47
CA ASP A 122 -7.69 -1.33 16.14
C ASP A 122 -7.45 -0.92 17.61
N ASN A 123 -6.51 -1.58 18.29
CA ASN A 123 -6.20 -1.37 19.71
C ASN A 123 -4.78 -0.84 19.98
N HIS A 124 -4.01 -0.51 18.94
CA HIS A 124 -2.59 -0.17 19.08
C HIS A 124 -2.28 1.24 18.57
N ASN A 125 -2.65 2.24 19.38
CA ASN A 125 -2.24 3.64 19.18
C ASN A 125 -0.71 3.86 19.22
N THR A 126 0.07 2.82 19.53
CA THR A 126 1.52 2.88 19.67
C THR A 126 2.27 2.57 18.39
N ILE A 127 1.63 1.94 17.39
CA ILE A 127 2.28 1.62 16.11
C ILE A 127 1.77 2.61 15.07
N PRO A 128 2.64 3.44 14.48
CA PRO A 128 2.26 4.23 13.31
C PRO A 128 1.83 3.27 12.20
N THR A 129 0.57 3.33 11.77
CA THR A 129 0.02 2.49 10.68
C THR A 129 0.30 3.12 9.32
N GLN A 130 1.52 3.64 9.15
CA GLN A 130 1.98 4.36 7.97
C GLN A 130 3.18 3.66 7.33
N PHE A 131 3.07 3.41 6.04
CA PHE A 131 4.17 2.97 5.20
C PHE A 131 5.09 4.15 4.90
N ASN A 132 6.34 4.07 5.34
CA ASN A 132 7.37 5.08 5.06
C ASN A 132 8.24 4.59 3.89
N ILE A 133 7.89 5.00 2.67
CA ILE A 133 8.61 4.54 1.46
C ILE A 133 9.22 5.71 0.69
N GLN A 134 10.25 5.43 -0.13
CA GLN A 134 10.94 6.52 -0.83
C GLN A 134 10.10 7.07 -1.99
N GLN A 135 9.52 6.18 -2.80
CA GLN A 135 8.73 6.54 -3.96
C GLN A 135 7.57 5.58 -4.12
N LYS A 136 6.42 6.08 -4.56
CA LYS A 136 5.29 5.24 -4.95
C LYS A 136 4.58 5.80 -6.17
N TYR A 137 4.24 4.87 -7.05
CA TYR A 137 3.42 5.09 -8.23
C TYR A 137 2.10 4.34 -8.02
N PHE A 138 1.00 5.03 -8.27
CA PHE A 138 -0.34 4.46 -8.26
C PHE A 138 -0.99 4.67 -9.61
N PHE A 139 -1.70 3.64 -10.07
CA PHE A 139 -2.50 3.65 -11.29
C PHE A 139 -3.95 3.27 -10.94
N PRO A 140 -4.67 4.12 -10.17
CA PRO A 140 -6.03 3.81 -9.77
C PRO A 140 -6.94 3.55 -10.98
N SER A 141 -7.80 2.55 -10.87
CA SER A 141 -8.96 2.36 -11.74
C SER A 141 -10.20 3.03 -11.12
N ASN A 142 -11.23 3.28 -11.93
CA ASN A 142 -12.50 3.88 -11.47
C ASN A 142 -13.05 3.32 -10.15
N ASN A 143 -13.10 1.99 -10.02
CA ASN A 143 -13.64 1.30 -8.86
C ASN A 143 -12.73 1.33 -7.62
N LEU A 144 -11.43 1.58 -7.79
CA LEU A 144 -10.44 1.58 -6.71
C LEU A 144 -9.92 2.96 -6.34
N CYS A 145 -10.17 3.98 -7.15
CA CYS A 145 -9.59 5.31 -6.98
C CYS A 145 -9.83 5.86 -5.58
N LYS A 146 -11.06 5.79 -5.07
CA LYS A 146 -11.38 6.20 -3.70
C LYS A 146 -10.51 5.49 -2.66
N TYR A 147 -10.39 4.17 -2.74
CA TYR A 147 -9.62 3.38 -1.78
C TYR A 147 -8.11 3.63 -1.88
N VAL A 148 -7.58 3.84 -3.09
CA VAL A 148 -6.19 4.26 -3.31
C VAL A 148 -5.95 5.60 -2.62
N LEU A 149 -6.82 6.57 -2.82
CA LEU A 149 -6.68 7.90 -2.24
C LEU A 149 -6.83 7.87 -0.71
N ASP A 150 -7.78 7.11 -0.18
CA ASP A 150 -7.95 6.90 1.26
C ASP A 150 -6.71 6.23 1.86
N PHE A 151 -6.13 5.24 1.16
CA PHE A 151 -4.87 4.61 1.56
C PHE A 151 -3.70 5.60 1.57
N VAL A 152 -3.57 6.42 0.52
CA VAL A 152 -2.53 7.44 0.41
C VAL A 152 -2.62 8.43 1.58
N LEU A 153 -3.81 8.95 1.88
CA LEU A 153 -3.99 9.94 2.93
C LEU A 153 -3.67 9.40 4.34
N ASN A 154 -4.14 8.20 4.63
CA ASN A 154 -4.17 7.68 6.00
C ASN A 154 -2.97 6.79 6.33
N HIS A 155 -2.44 6.07 5.33
CA HIS A 155 -1.50 4.98 5.55
C HIS A 155 -0.18 5.15 4.79
N LEU A 156 0.04 6.24 4.05
CA LEU A 156 1.27 6.44 3.29
C LEU A 156 2.01 7.72 3.71
N ALA A 157 3.32 7.60 3.84
CA ALA A 157 4.26 8.72 3.84
C ALA A 157 5.35 8.40 2.81
N SER A 158 5.59 9.34 1.88
CA SER A 158 6.56 9.12 0.79
C SER A 158 7.29 10.37 0.39
N ARG A 159 8.59 10.27 0.08
CA ARG A 159 9.34 11.41 -0.47
C ARG A 159 8.87 11.82 -1.86
N TYR A 160 8.26 10.88 -2.57
CA TYR A 160 7.76 11.08 -3.93
C TYR A 160 6.46 10.27 -4.13
N LEU A 161 5.37 10.95 -4.40
CA LEU A 161 4.08 10.36 -4.71
C LEU A 161 3.72 10.68 -6.17
N HIS A 162 3.46 9.64 -6.96
CA HIS A 162 2.95 9.78 -8.32
C HIS A 162 1.63 9.02 -8.40
N ILE A 163 0.57 9.71 -8.82
CA ILE A 163 -0.73 9.10 -9.10
C ILE A 163 -1.09 9.38 -10.56
N ASP A 164 -1.26 8.32 -11.32
CA ASP A 164 -1.62 8.34 -12.73
C ASP A 164 -3.11 7.98 -12.87
N PHE A 165 -3.91 8.94 -13.33
CA PHE A 165 -5.35 8.79 -13.48
C PHE A 165 -5.80 8.33 -14.86
N THR A 166 -4.91 7.76 -15.69
CA THR A 166 -5.25 7.26 -17.06
C THR A 166 -6.46 6.32 -17.07
N ARG A 167 -6.72 5.59 -15.98
CA ARG A 167 -7.80 4.60 -15.84
C ARG A 167 -8.99 5.08 -15.00
N VAL A 168 -9.12 6.39 -14.82
CA VAL A 168 -10.21 7.01 -14.04
C VAL A 168 -10.98 7.99 -14.93
N ASP A 169 -12.25 7.72 -15.15
CA ASP A 169 -13.12 8.50 -16.06
C ASP A 169 -13.63 9.79 -15.41
N ILE A 170 -13.98 9.75 -14.13
CA ILE A 170 -14.57 10.87 -13.38
C ILE A 170 -13.67 11.19 -12.19
N ILE A 171 -12.68 12.04 -12.43
CA ILE A 171 -11.69 12.41 -11.42
C ILE A 171 -12.24 13.54 -10.54
N GLU A 172 -13.14 14.38 -11.05
CA GLU A 172 -13.67 15.58 -10.39
C GLU A 172 -14.34 15.28 -9.04
N GLN A 173 -14.87 14.07 -8.85
CA GLN A 173 -15.41 13.64 -7.56
C GLN A 173 -14.35 13.53 -6.45
N TYR A 174 -13.06 13.50 -6.81
CA TYR A 174 -11.92 13.39 -5.89
C TYR A 174 -11.20 14.72 -5.67
N THR A 175 -11.72 15.83 -6.21
CA THR A 175 -11.09 17.17 -6.15
C THR A 175 -10.59 17.53 -4.76
N ASP A 176 -11.46 17.40 -3.76
CA ASP A 176 -11.13 17.81 -2.39
C ASP A 176 -10.00 16.97 -1.79
N ILE A 177 -9.97 15.67 -2.11
CA ILE A 177 -8.91 14.77 -1.65
C ILE A 177 -7.57 15.12 -2.32
N LEU A 178 -7.57 15.37 -3.63
CA LEU A 178 -6.36 15.75 -4.35
C LEU A 178 -5.81 17.09 -3.86
N PHE A 179 -6.68 18.08 -3.61
CA PHE A 179 -6.26 19.34 -2.98
C PHE A 179 -5.70 19.14 -1.59
N ASN A 180 -6.33 18.29 -0.76
CA ASN A 180 -5.83 17.99 0.56
C ASN A 180 -4.41 17.39 0.51
N ILE A 181 -4.15 16.47 -0.43
CA ILE A 181 -2.81 15.90 -0.65
C ILE A 181 -1.79 16.99 -0.99
N LEU A 182 -2.14 17.93 -1.88
CA LEU A 182 -1.23 18.99 -2.32
C LEU A 182 -0.94 20.03 -1.23
N ILE A 183 -1.97 20.48 -0.52
CA ILE A 183 -1.88 21.66 0.37
C ILE A 183 -1.55 21.26 1.80
N ASN A 184 -2.18 20.21 2.33
CA ASN A 184 -2.14 19.90 3.76
C ASN A 184 -1.18 18.75 4.09
N GLU A 185 -0.88 17.89 3.12
CA GLU A 185 -0.05 16.70 3.34
C GLU A 185 1.40 16.88 2.85
N GLY A 186 1.86 18.11 2.61
CA GLY A 186 3.22 18.40 2.12
C GLY A 186 4.34 17.86 3.02
N ASN A 187 4.08 17.66 4.32
CA ASN A 187 5.01 16.99 5.23
C ASN A 187 5.13 15.48 4.94
N LYS A 188 4.03 14.83 4.53
CA LYS A 188 4.02 13.41 4.15
C LYS A 188 4.52 13.20 2.72
N PHE A 189 4.27 14.17 1.83
CA PHE A 189 4.59 14.11 0.41
C PHE A 189 5.30 15.37 -0.08
N PRO A 190 6.62 15.49 0.12
CA PRO A 190 7.40 16.65 -0.33
C PRO A 190 7.36 16.85 -1.86
N LYS A 191 7.06 15.80 -2.62
CA LYS A 191 6.91 15.85 -4.07
C LYS A 191 5.71 15.01 -4.49
N VAL A 192 4.75 15.66 -5.14
CA VAL A 192 3.52 15.03 -5.65
C VAL A 192 3.44 15.27 -7.15
N PHE A 193 3.13 14.22 -7.91
CA PHE A 193 2.93 14.25 -9.35
C PHE A 193 1.59 13.61 -9.66
N PHE A 194 0.74 14.35 -10.37
CA PHE A 194 -0.50 13.83 -10.92
C PHE A 194 -0.39 13.78 -12.44
N GLU A 195 -0.72 12.65 -13.02
CA GLU A 195 -0.70 12.44 -14.47
C GLU A 195 -2.12 12.28 -15.01
N PHE A 196 -2.33 12.68 -16.27
CA PHE A 196 -3.62 12.61 -16.96
C PHE A 196 -4.75 13.42 -16.31
N LEU A 197 -4.42 14.63 -15.83
CA LEU A 197 -5.40 15.62 -15.36
C LEU A 197 -6.18 16.31 -16.49
N SER A 198 -6.14 15.82 -17.73
CA SER A 198 -6.78 16.48 -18.88
C SER A 198 -8.31 16.57 -18.76
N GLY A 199 -8.93 15.77 -17.89
CA GLY A 199 -10.34 15.92 -17.49
C GLY A 199 -10.58 16.99 -16.41
N PHE A 200 -9.56 17.76 -16.01
CA PHE A 200 -9.55 18.49 -14.75
C PHE A 200 -9.12 19.97 -14.90
N PRO A 201 -9.91 20.79 -15.60
CA PRO A 201 -9.56 22.20 -15.80
C PRO A 201 -9.34 22.95 -14.48
N ARG A 202 -10.16 22.72 -13.45
CA ARG A 202 -10.07 23.46 -12.17
C ARG A 202 -8.77 23.25 -11.38
N LEU A 203 -8.23 22.04 -11.32
CA LEU A 203 -6.99 21.74 -10.59
C LEU A 203 -5.78 22.19 -11.39
N TYR A 204 -5.85 22.06 -12.72
CA TYR A 204 -4.84 22.62 -13.61
C TYR A 204 -4.75 24.14 -13.44
N ASP A 205 -5.89 24.83 -13.46
CA ASP A 205 -5.96 26.29 -13.25
C ASP A 205 -5.38 26.70 -11.89
N LEU A 206 -5.55 25.88 -10.85
CA LEU A 206 -5.06 26.15 -9.49
C LEU A 206 -3.56 25.82 -9.27
N ILE A 207 -2.92 25.06 -10.17
CA ILE A 207 -1.49 24.69 -10.06
C ILE A 207 -0.60 25.55 -10.96
N VAL A 208 -1.15 26.13 -12.03
CA VAL A 208 -0.39 26.82 -13.08
C VAL A 208 -0.30 28.34 -12.85
N GLU A 209 -1.01 28.91 -11.87
CA GLU A 209 -0.80 30.29 -11.37
C GLU A 209 0.39 30.39 -10.39
#